data_AF-A0A3L7SEY1-F1
#
_entry.id   AF-A0A3L7SEY1-F1
#
_cell.length_a   1.000
_cell.length_b   1.000
_cell.length_c   1.000
_cell.angle_alpha   90.00
_cell.angle_beta   90.00
_cell.angle_gamma   90.00
#
_symmetry.space_group_name_H-M   'P 1'
#
loop_
_entity.id
_entity.type
_entity.pdbx_description
1 polymer ?
#
loop_
_entity_poly.entity_id
_entity_poly.type
_entity_poly.pdbx_seq_one_letter_code
_entity_poly.pdbx_strand_id
1 'polypeptide(L)'
;MNNGVNLPVIQSCNDCAACCMRTPIPPFQPGEEAALGVPEELLLPVRQRVAADQHFDLLPCVWLNPETRLCRHYELRPQACRDFQINSDLCRLSRWDEGLD
;
A
#
# COMPACT_ATOMS: atom_id res chain seq x y z
N MET A 1 -12.51 -18.49 -27.00
CA MET A 1 -12.63 -19.45 -25.88
C MET A 1 -11.90 -18.82 -24.71
N ASN A 2 -12.60 -18.13 -23.82
CA ASN A 2 -11.97 -17.61 -22.59
C ASN A 2 -11.86 -18.80 -21.64
N ASN A 3 -10.67 -19.39 -21.57
CA ASN A 3 -10.33 -20.31 -20.48
C ASN A 3 -10.48 -19.50 -19.20
N GLY A 4 -11.54 -19.75 -18.43
CA GLY A 4 -11.81 -19.07 -17.18
C GLY A 4 -10.65 -19.32 -16.22
N VAL A 5 -9.69 -18.40 -16.18
CA VAL A 5 -8.60 -18.42 -15.22
C VAL A 5 -9.25 -18.18 -13.86
N ASN A 6 -9.36 -19.24 -13.07
CA ASN A 6 -9.83 -19.13 -11.70
C ASN A 6 -8.69 -18.54 -10.88
N LEU A 7 -8.75 -17.25 -10.56
CA LEU A 7 -7.75 -16.57 -9.75
C LEU A 7 -7.76 -17.12 -8.31
N PRO A 8 -6.59 -17.27 -7.66
CA PRO A 8 -6.51 -17.81 -6.31
C PRO A 8 -7.23 -16.91 -5.32
N VAL A 9 -8.10 -17.45 -4.46
CA VAL A 9 -8.74 -16.66 -3.40
C VAL A 9 -7.71 -16.32 -2.32
N ILE A 10 -7.45 -15.03 -2.13
CA ILE A 10 -6.46 -14.52 -1.19
C ILE A 10 -7.09 -14.47 0.20
N GLN A 11 -6.40 -15.05 1.18
CA GLN A 11 -6.88 -15.12 2.57
C GLN A 11 -6.19 -14.10 3.49
N SER A 12 -5.05 -13.54 3.09
CA SER A 12 -4.31 -12.53 3.85
C SER A 12 -3.43 -11.66 2.96
N CYS A 13 -3.01 -10.51 3.48
CA CYS A 13 -2.07 -9.60 2.81
C CYS A 13 -0.59 -9.97 3.05
N ASN A 14 -0.32 -11.10 3.72
CA ASN A 14 1.04 -11.52 4.04
C ASN A 14 1.83 -11.78 2.75
N ASP A 15 3.09 -11.33 2.74
CA ASP A 15 4.07 -11.57 1.67
C ASP A 15 3.72 -10.99 0.28
N CYS A 16 2.64 -10.21 0.12
CA CYS A 16 2.27 -9.67 -1.20
C CYS A 16 2.85 -8.27 -1.48
N ALA A 17 2.81 -7.33 -0.52
CA ALA A 17 3.13 -5.91 -0.68
C ALA A 17 2.43 -5.15 -1.84
N ALA A 18 1.52 -5.79 -2.59
CA ALA A 18 1.09 -5.31 -3.91
C ALA A 18 0.50 -3.88 -3.90
N CYS A 19 -0.37 -3.56 -2.93
CA CYS A 19 -0.91 -2.20 -2.82
C CYS A 19 0.15 -1.18 -2.37
N CYS A 20 1.13 -1.59 -1.57
CA CYS A 20 2.23 -0.73 -1.12
C CYS A 20 3.20 -0.40 -2.25
N MET A 21 3.34 -1.26 -3.27
CA MET A 21 4.22 -1.00 -4.41
C MET A 21 3.68 0.13 -5.31
N ARG A 22 2.38 0.37 -5.27
CA ARG A 22 1.69 1.40 -6.08
C ARG A 22 1.38 2.69 -5.33
N THR A 23 1.49 2.67 -3.99
CA THR A 23 1.25 3.85 -3.16
C THR A 23 2.58 4.32 -2.57
N PRO A 24 3.27 5.30 -3.16
CA PRO A 24 4.62 5.70 -2.75
C PRO A 24 4.68 6.33 -1.35
N ILE A 25 3.53 6.79 -0.86
CA ILE A 25 3.31 7.26 0.50
C ILE A 25 2.03 6.64 1.06
N PRO A 26 1.88 6.54 2.39
CA PRO A 26 0.60 6.24 3.01
C PRO A 26 -0.43 7.29 2.55
N PRO A 27 -1.56 6.89 1.93
CA PRO A 27 -2.54 7.80 1.35
C PRO A 27 -3.44 8.41 2.42
N PHE A 28 -2.86 9.24 3.30
CA PHE A 28 -3.61 9.98 4.30
C PHE A 28 -4.57 10.98 3.65
N GLN A 29 -5.77 11.09 4.22
CA GLN A 29 -6.63 12.24 3.99
C GLN A 29 -6.13 13.45 4.79
N PRO A 30 -6.41 14.69 4.36
CA PRO A 30 -5.98 15.87 5.09
C PRO A 30 -6.38 15.85 6.57
N GLY A 31 -5.39 15.86 7.47
CA GLY A 31 -5.59 15.89 8.92
C GLY A 31 -5.79 14.51 9.57
N GLU A 32 -5.80 13.44 8.77
CA GLU A 32 -5.94 12.08 9.26
C GLU A 32 -4.73 11.64 10.11
N GLU A 33 -3.53 12.10 9.76
CA GLU A 33 -2.30 11.83 10.50
C GLU A 33 -2.43 12.29 11.96
N ALA A 34 -3.00 13.48 12.16
CA ALA A 34 -3.22 14.05 13.48
C ALA A 34 -4.32 13.28 14.24
N ALA A 35 -5.41 12.91 13.56
CA ALA A 35 -6.49 12.12 14.15
C ALA A 35 -6.03 10.72 14.60
N LEU A 36 -5.12 10.10 13.85
CA LEU A 36 -4.50 8.82 14.19
C LEU A 36 -3.33 8.93 15.18
N GLY A 37 -2.94 10.16 15.55
CA GLY A 37 -1.81 10.40 16.45
C GLY A 37 -0.49 9.89 15.87
N VAL A 38 -0.28 10.00 14.56
CA VAL A 38 0.95 9.55 13.90
C VAL A 38 2.13 10.40 14.40
N PRO A 39 3.17 9.79 15.00
CA PRO A 39 4.33 10.54 15.46
C PRO A 39 5.05 11.26 14.31
N GLU A 40 5.57 12.45 14.60
CA GLU A 40 6.18 13.34 13.61
C GLU A 40 7.37 12.69 12.89
N GLU A 41 8.13 11.86 13.60
CA GLU A 41 9.25 11.10 13.04
C GLU A 41 8.84 10.10 11.96
N LEU A 42 7.60 9.59 12.02
CA LEU A 42 7.07 8.66 11.00
C LEU A 42 6.54 9.40 9.77
N LEU A 43 6.27 10.70 9.89
CA LEU A 43 5.85 11.59 8.80
C LEU A 43 7.04 12.21 8.05
N LEU A 44 8.24 12.25 8.65
CA LEU A 44 9.45 12.72 7.96
C LEU A 44 9.70 12.05 6.60
N PRO A 45 9.72 10.71 6.47
CA PRO A 45 9.93 10.08 5.17
C PRO A 45 8.79 10.34 4.18
N VAL A 46 7.56 10.53 4.67
CA VAL A 46 6.40 10.91 3.84
C VAL A 46 6.62 12.30 3.24
N ARG A 47 6.95 13.29 4.07
CA ARG A 47 7.24 14.66 3.62
C ARG A 47 8.44 14.73 2.69
N GLN A 48 9.49 13.97 2.97
CA GLN A 48 10.65 13.87 2.07
C GLN A 48 10.25 13.33 0.69
N ARG A 49 9.41 12.29 0.64
CA ARG A 49 8.91 11.73 -0.62
C ARG A 49 8.05 12.73 -1.38
N VAL A 50 7.16 13.45 -0.70
CA VAL A 50 6.32 14.52 -1.32
C VAL A 50 7.18 15.67 -1.83
N ALA A 51 8.13 16.16 -1.03
CA ALA A 51 8.99 17.29 -1.40
C ALA A 51 9.96 16.97 -2.53
N ALA A 52 10.32 15.69 -2.73
CA ALA A 52 11.21 15.27 -3.80
C ALA A 52 10.55 15.32 -5.20
N ASP A 53 9.23 15.50 -5.29
CA ASP A 53 8.44 15.53 -6.53
C ASP A 53 8.80 14.40 -7.52
N GLN A 54 9.26 13.27 -6.98
CA GLN A 54 9.61 12.09 -7.77
C GLN A 54 8.30 11.52 -8.31
N HIS A 55 8.24 11.32 -9.63
CA HIS A 55 7.08 10.70 -10.27
C HIS A 55 6.67 9.46 -9.47
N PHE A 56 5.47 9.53 -8.92
CA PHE A 56 4.93 8.65 -7.89
C PHE A 56 4.76 7.19 -8.36
N ASP A 57 4.96 6.92 -9.65
CA ASP A 57 4.46 5.74 -10.33
C ASP A 57 5.32 4.48 -10.13
N LEU A 58 6.54 4.59 -9.58
CA LEU A 58 7.50 3.47 -9.52
C LEU A 58 8.14 3.22 -8.15
N LEU A 59 7.76 3.97 -7.12
CA LEU A 59 8.39 3.82 -5.80
C LEU A 59 7.44 3.17 -4.80
N PRO A 60 7.90 2.16 -4.04
CA PRO A 60 7.11 1.62 -2.96
C PRO A 60 6.81 2.66 -1.87
N CYS A 61 5.75 2.39 -1.13
CA CYS A 61 5.38 3.11 0.08
C CYS A 61 6.58 3.25 1.01
N VAL A 62 6.83 4.46 1.51
CA VAL A 62 7.86 4.70 2.52
C VAL A 62 7.64 3.92 3.82
N TRP A 63 6.42 3.42 4.06
CA TRP A 63 6.10 2.56 5.20
C TRP A 63 6.17 1.06 4.89
N LEU A 64 6.51 0.65 3.66
CA LEU A 64 6.74 -0.75 3.34
C LEU A 64 8.01 -1.26 4.03
N ASN A 65 7.92 -2.42 4.67
CA ASN A 65 9.08 -3.23 4.99
C ASN A 65 9.39 -4.12 3.78
N PRO A 66 10.52 -3.91 3.06
CA PRO A 66 10.83 -4.71 1.87
C PRO A 66 11.21 -6.16 2.21
N GLU A 67 11.70 -6.43 3.43
CA GLU A 67 12.09 -7.78 3.85
C GLU A 67 10.86 -8.63 4.19
N THR A 68 9.94 -8.08 4.98
CA THR A 68 8.73 -8.81 5.40
C THR A 68 7.54 -8.60 4.47
N ARG A 69 7.66 -7.70 3.48
CA ARG A 69 6.59 -7.31 2.54
C ARG A 69 5.30 -6.84 3.23
N LEU A 70 5.42 -6.29 4.44
CA LEU A 70 4.33 -5.78 5.28
C LEU A 70 4.52 -4.29 5.62
N CYS A 71 3.46 -3.62 6.05
CA CYS A 71 3.56 -2.25 6.56
C CYS A 71 4.31 -2.22 7.90
N ARG A 72 5.31 -1.33 8.02
CA ARG A 72 6.07 -1.07 9.27
C ARG A 72 5.20 -0.48 10.38
N HIS A 73 4.11 0.20 10.01
CA HIS A 73 3.24 0.94 10.92
C HIS A 73 1.77 0.52 10.72
N TYR A 74 1.52 -0.79 10.81
CA TYR A 74 0.22 -1.39 10.47
C TYR A 74 -0.97 -0.79 11.24
N GLU A 75 -0.78 -0.48 12.53
CA GLU A 75 -1.80 0.12 13.39
C GLU A 75 -2.04 1.61 13.14
N LEU A 76 -1.13 2.28 12.43
CA LEU A 76 -1.23 3.70 12.07
C LEU A 76 -1.62 3.91 10.61
N ARG A 77 -1.99 2.84 9.91
CA ARG A 77 -2.38 2.91 8.50
C ARG A 77 -3.54 3.90 8.30
N PRO A 78 -3.50 4.71 7.21
CA PRO A 78 -4.64 5.51 6.77
C PRO A 78 -5.87 4.64 6.52
N GLN A 79 -7.05 5.24 6.60
CA GLN A 79 -8.33 4.61 6.37
C GLN A 79 -8.42 4.01 4.98
N ALA A 80 -7.88 4.69 3.96
CA ALA A 80 -7.79 4.15 2.60
C ALA A 80 -7.02 2.81 2.53
N CYS A 81 -5.98 2.62 3.36
CA CYS A 81 -5.29 1.33 3.47
C CYS A 81 -6.06 0.27 4.28
N ARG A 82 -6.97 0.68 5.16
CA ARG A 82 -7.82 -0.23 5.96
C ARG A 82 -9.02 -0.71 5.17
N ASP A 83 -9.61 0.18 4.38
CA ASP A 83 -10.77 -0.10 3.54
C ASP A 83 -10.42 -0.89 2.27
N PHE A 84 -9.13 -1.02 1.97
CA PHE A 84 -8.65 -1.79 0.83
C PHE A 84 -9.01 -3.27 0.97
N GLN A 85 -10.06 -3.68 0.27
CA GLN A 85 -10.65 -5.01 0.40
C GLN A 85 -9.83 -6.08 -0.34
N ILE A 86 -9.48 -7.16 0.37
CA ILE A 86 -8.84 -8.35 -0.19
C ILE A 86 -9.77 -8.98 -1.24
N ASN A 87 -9.20 -9.44 -2.36
CA ASN A 87 -9.91 -9.98 -3.53
C ASN A 87 -10.76 -8.97 -4.33
N SER A 88 -10.79 -7.69 -3.97
CA SER A 88 -11.40 -6.66 -4.83
C SER A 88 -10.67 -6.53 -6.17
N ASP A 89 -11.31 -5.94 -7.17
CA ASP A 89 -10.68 -5.67 -8.47
C ASP A 89 -9.39 -4.85 -8.33
N LEU A 90 -9.34 -3.89 -7.40
CA LEU A 90 -8.12 -3.12 -7.10
C LEU A 90 -7.02 -3.97 -6.47
N CYS A 91 -7.37 -4.93 -5.61
CA CYS A 91 -6.42 -5.90 -5.07
C CYS A 91 -5.83 -6.77 -6.18
N ARG A 92 -6.68 -7.26 -7.10
CA ARG A 92 -6.25 -8.07 -8.26
C ARG A 92 -5.38 -7.28 -9.21
N LEU A 93 -5.78 -6.06 -9.56
CA LEU A 93 -4.99 -5.20 -10.43
C LEU A 93 -3.61 -4.90 -9.82
N SER A 94 -3.57 -4.60 -8.51
CA SER A 94 -2.28 -4.38 -7.83
C SER A 94 -1.39 -5.63 -7.85
N ARG A 95 -1.97 -6.82 -7.71
CA ARG A 95 -1.21 -8.09 -7.76
C ARG A 95 -0.73 -8.40 -9.17
N TRP A 96 -1.56 -8.17 -10.18
CA TRP A 96 -1.21 -8.37 -11.58
C TRP A 96 -0.05 -7.47 -12.01
N ASP A 97 -0.05 -6.19 -11.62
CA ASP A 97 1.05 -5.26 -11.91
C ASP A 97 2.38 -5.72 -11.29
N GLU A 98 2.32 -6.45 -10.17
CA GLU A 98 3.48 -7.05 -9.50
C GLU A 98 3.79 -8.49 -9.95
N GLY A 99 3.06 -9.02 -10.94
CA GLY A 99 3.23 -10.38 -11.45
C GLY A 99 2.86 -11.50 -10.46
N LEU A 100 1.96 -11.22 -9.51
CA LEU A 100 1.51 -12.15 -8.47
C LEU A 100 0.23 -12.93 -8.84
N ASP A 101 -0.54 -12.42 -9.81
CA ASP A 101 -1.73 -13.04 -10.43
C ASP A 101 -1.53 -13.05 -11.95
#